data_AF-A0A248VD19-F1
#
_entry.id   AF-A0A248VD19-F1
#
_cell.length_a   1.000
_cell.length_b   1.000
_cell.length_c   1.000
_cell.angle_alpha   90.00
_cell.angle_beta   90.00
_cell.angle_gamma   90.00
#
_symmetry.space_group_name_H-M   'P 1'
#
loop_
_entity.id
_entity.type
_entity.pdbx_description
1 polymer ?
#
loop_
_entity_poly.entity_id
_entity_poly.type
_entity_poly.pdbx_seq_one_letter_code
_entity_poly.pdbx_strand_id
1 'polypeptide(L)'
;MQFVKNGPDIPETLLQAHEDGRVVFFCGAGVSYPAGLPGFGGLVDELYRELGETPDHVQAAALKAFQYDTAVGLLEARIGSRETVRRAMVDILLPDLAAKDATTTHEALLTLARTKGGATRLITTNFDRLFQHVIDRDKLSVGHFAAPLLPVPKSRWDGIVYIHGLLTEAPTAHELDQLVISSGDFGLAYLTERWAARFVGELFRNYVVCFVGYSLNDPVLRYMTDALAADRLRGEASPEMFAFGSYKRTNEEQISNEWRAKNVVPILYKESVGHSNLHKTIRSWANTYRDGVRGKERIVVDCALAGPLSSTKQDDFVGRMLWAISDQQGSAAKRFAEHTPAPTLDWLQHFCEDRYRHTDLPRFGVEPDRRPNPKLKFSLTRRPSPYSLAPLMSIVHDGAAGQMDGVMSYIAQWLTRHLDDPALVLWLASLGGQLGESFAWMVERQLEAIAKLEQAENVDEINRFKAQSPNGIPRAAMRTLWRLLLAGRIKARGQNFDVYQWMAQFHRDGLTTSLRLRLRDLLTPRVTLRKSLRDMRDSFEPRQGEALKELVDWDVVLVMDHAHSSLTELRQTPQWKVALPLMLHDVHGALRDTLDLMRELGEADDRSDLGMWHMPSVSPHWQNRGFNDWTLLIES
;
A
#
# COMPACT_ATOMS: atom_id res chain seq x y z
N MET A 1 6.16 6.00 -0.93
CA MET A 1 6.98 5.57 0.21
C MET A 1 8.27 6.39 0.32
N GLN A 2 8.51 7.00 1.47
CA GLN A 2 9.78 7.70 1.78
C GLN A 2 10.70 6.81 2.64
N PHE A 3 11.93 6.56 2.18
CA PHE A 3 12.92 5.78 2.94
C PHE A 3 13.72 6.58 3.96
N VAL A 4 13.77 7.91 3.79
CA VAL A 4 14.46 8.83 4.70
C VAL A 4 13.59 10.07 4.88
N LYS A 5 13.70 10.70 6.05
CA LYS A 5 12.97 11.93 6.36
C LYS A 5 13.28 13.03 5.35
N ASN A 6 12.26 13.68 4.79
CA ASN A 6 12.36 14.67 3.70
C ASN A 6 13.00 14.14 2.40
N GLY A 7 13.07 12.82 2.25
CA GLY A 7 13.47 12.18 1.00
C GLY A 7 12.39 12.26 -0.08
N PRO A 8 12.72 11.90 -1.33
CA PRO A 8 11.74 11.68 -2.37
C PRO A 8 10.73 10.61 -1.95
N ASP A 9 9.47 10.83 -2.28
CA ASP A 9 8.38 9.88 -2.05
C ASP A 9 8.29 8.90 -3.22
N ILE A 10 8.96 7.76 -3.12
CA ILE A 10 9.04 6.78 -4.21
C ILE A 10 7.66 6.12 -4.39
N PRO A 11 7.04 6.21 -5.59
CA PRO A 11 5.76 5.61 -5.86
C PRO A 11 5.77 4.09 -5.63
N GLU A 12 4.70 3.57 -5.05
CA GLU A 12 4.55 2.14 -4.81
C GLU A 12 4.61 1.32 -6.10
N THR A 13 4.06 1.85 -7.20
CA THR A 13 4.12 1.22 -8.53
C THR A 13 5.56 1.02 -9.02
N LEU A 14 6.46 1.97 -8.74
CA LEU A 14 7.88 1.85 -9.08
C LEU A 14 8.58 0.79 -8.21
N LEU A 15 8.26 0.75 -6.91
CA LEU A 15 8.81 -0.27 -6.00
C LEU A 15 8.39 -1.67 -6.42
N GLN A 16 7.11 -1.86 -6.78
CA GLN A 16 6.62 -3.14 -7.25
C GLN A 16 7.29 -3.55 -8.58
N ALA A 17 7.34 -2.64 -9.56
CA ALA A 17 8.02 -2.91 -10.83
C ALA A 17 9.51 -3.26 -10.64
N HIS A 18 10.15 -2.67 -9.62
CA HIS A 18 11.52 -2.99 -9.23
C HIS A 18 11.63 -4.39 -8.63
N GLU A 19 10.74 -4.78 -7.73
CA GLU A 19 10.69 -6.13 -7.16
C GLU A 19 10.40 -7.22 -8.20
N ASP A 20 9.64 -6.89 -9.24
CA ASP A 20 9.37 -7.73 -10.41
C ASP A 20 10.56 -7.81 -11.38
N GLY A 21 11.62 -7.03 -11.17
CA GLY A 21 12.80 -6.96 -12.06
C GLY A 21 12.53 -6.30 -13.41
N ARG A 22 11.47 -5.47 -13.51
CA ARG A 22 11.07 -4.76 -14.73
C ARG A 22 11.63 -3.33 -14.83
N VAL A 23 12.27 -2.84 -13.77
CA VAL A 23 12.85 -1.49 -13.73
C VAL A 23 14.26 -1.47 -14.30
N VAL A 24 14.54 -0.47 -15.13
CA VAL A 24 15.90 -0.10 -15.56
C VAL A 24 16.21 1.30 -15.07
N PHE A 25 17.33 1.44 -14.36
CA PHE A 25 17.82 2.72 -13.88
C PHE A 25 18.63 3.41 -14.98
N PHE A 26 18.23 4.64 -15.30
CA PHE A 26 18.88 5.49 -16.27
C PHE A 26 19.58 6.61 -15.49
N CYS A 27 20.91 6.57 -15.44
CA CYS A 27 21.74 7.42 -14.59
C CYS A 27 22.33 8.58 -15.39
N GLY A 28 22.29 9.78 -14.81
CA GLY A 28 22.84 11.00 -15.39
C GLY A 28 23.88 11.64 -14.47
N ALA A 29 24.39 12.80 -14.86
CA ALA A 29 25.55 13.41 -14.23
C ALA A 29 25.35 13.71 -12.73
N GLY A 30 24.10 13.95 -12.30
CA GLY A 30 23.78 14.18 -10.90
C GLY A 30 24.12 13.01 -9.95
N VAL A 31 24.28 11.78 -10.47
CA VAL A 31 24.72 10.63 -9.67
C VAL A 31 26.18 10.79 -9.21
N SER A 32 26.99 11.51 -9.98
CA SER A 32 28.43 11.67 -9.76
C SER A 32 28.80 12.90 -8.90
N TYR A 33 27.83 13.72 -8.48
CA TYR A 33 28.06 14.90 -7.64
C TYR A 33 28.79 14.61 -6.32
N PRO A 34 28.51 13.51 -5.59
CA PRO A 34 29.25 13.19 -4.37
C PRO A 34 30.76 12.94 -4.60
N ALA A 35 31.17 12.62 -5.83
CA ALA A 35 32.57 12.45 -6.22
C ALA A 35 33.19 13.76 -6.76
N GLY A 36 32.51 14.90 -6.60
CA GLY A 36 33.00 16.21 -7.04
C GLY A 36 32.81 16.52 -8.53
N LEU A 37 32.18 15.62 -9.30
CA LEU A 37 32.02 15.82 -10.74
C LEU A 37 30.89 16.81 -11.07
N PRO A 38 31.06 17.68 -12.09
CA PRO A 38 30.06 18.66 -12.48
C PRO A 38 28.90 18.02 -13.26
N GLY A 39 27.76 18.70 -13.30
CA GLY A 39 26.71 18.43 -14.28
C GLY A 39 27.11 18.87 -15.68
N PHE A 40 26.34 18.54 -16.72
CA PHE A 40 26.71 18.85 -18.11
C PHE A 40 26.99 20.33 -18.36
N GLY A 41 26.17 21.24 -17.80
CA GLY A 41 26.44 22.68 -17.89
C GLY A 41 27.75 23.09 -17.23
N GLY A 42 28.04 22.55 -16.05
CA GLY A 42 29.31 22.81 -15.35
C GLY A 42 30.51 22.28 -16.12
N LEU A 43 30.41 21.09 -16.74
CA LEU A 43 31.45 20.56 -17.62
C LEU A 43 31.75 21.52 -18.78
N VAL A 44 30.71 22.07 -19.42
CA VAL A 44 30.90 23.02 -20.52
C VAL A 44 31.56 24.31 -20.03
N ASP A 45 31.12 24.86 -18.90
CA ASP A 45 31.72 26.05 -18.31
C ASP A 45 33.22 25.84 -17.99
N GLU A 46 33.58 24.66 -17.47
CA GLU A 46 34.97 24.30 -17.18
C GLU A 46 35.80 24.07 -18.45
N LEU A 47 35.20 23.51 -19.52
CA LEU A 47 35.89 23.37 -20.81
C LEU A 47 36.29 24.73 -21.39
N TYR A 48 35.40 25.72 -21.37
CA TYR A 48 35.75 27.08 -21.81
C TYR A 48 36.89 27.66 -20.97
N ARG A 49 36.87 27.43 -19.65
CA ARG A 49 37.92 27.91 -18.73
C ARG A 49 39.26 27.24 -18.97
N GLU A 50 39.31 25.91 -19.05
CA GLU A 50 40.55 25.13 -19.25
C GLU A 50 41.19 25.44 -20.62
N LEU A 51 40.37 25.64 -21.66
CA LEU A 51 40.85 25.97 -23.00
C LEU A 51 41.16 27.46 -23.17
N GLY A 52 40.93 28.28 -22.13
CA GLY A 52 41.17 29.73 -22.16
C GLY A 52 40.28 30.50 -23.14
N GLU A 53 39.14 29.93 -23.51
CA GLU A 53 38.23 30.49 -24.51
C GLU A 53 37.11 31.29 -23.84
N THR A 54 36.82 32.46 -24.42
CA THR A 54 35.64 33.26 -24.02
C THR A 54 34.50 33.02 -25.00
N PRO A 55 33.30 32.67 -24.53
CA PRO A 55 32.14 32.45 -25.41
C PRO A 55 31.86 33.70 -26.24
N ASP A 56 31.74 33.51 -27.56
CA ASP A 56 31.23 34.57 -28.44
C ASP A 56 29.71 34.80 -28.21
N HIS A 57 29.12 35.75 -28.93
CA HIS A 57 27.69 36.07 -28.78
C HIS A 57 26.76 34.86 -29.05
N VAL A 58 27.13 33.98 -29.98
CA VAL A 58 26.31 32.81 -30.35
C VAL A 58 26.47 31.71 -29.29
N GLN A 59 27.70 31.44 -28.87
CA GLN A 59 28.01 30.49 -27.81
C GLN A 59 27.36 30.92 -26.48
N ALA A 60 27.44 32.20 -26.12
CA ALA A 60 26.81 32.75 -24.93
C ALA A 60 25.27 32.62 -24.97
N ALA A 61 24.65 32.81 -26.15
CA ALA A 61 23.22 32.61 -26.32
C ALA A 61 22.84 31.12 -26.14
N ALA A 62 23.62 30.19 -26.69
CA ALA A 62 23.41 28.75 -26.53
C ALA A 62 23.54 28.31 -25.06
N LEU A 63 24.57 28.76 -24.36
CA LEU A 63 24.77 28.51 -22.92
C LEU A 63 23.59 29.04 -22.09
N LYS A 64 23.14 30.28 -22.38
CA LYS A 64 21.98 30.89 -21.71
C LYS A 64 20.67 30.14 -21.98
N ALA A 65 20.56 29.50 -23.15
CA ALA A 65 19.42 28.67 -23.53
C ALA A 65 19.53 27.22 -23.04
N PHE A 66 20.53 26.87 -22.23
CA PHE A 66 20.82 25.50 -21.77
C PHE A 66 21.10 24.49 -22.90
N GLN A 67 21.53 24.98 -24.07
CA GLN A 67 21.90 24.17 -25.25
C GLN A 67 23.39 23.84 -25.22
N TYR A 68 23.79 23.08 -24.19
CA TYR A 68 25.19 22.75 -23.91
C TYR A 68 25.84 21.90 -25.01
N ASP A 69 25.07 21.00 -25.62
CA ASP A 69 25.47 20.19 -26.80
C ASP A 69 25.86 21.07 -27.99
N THR A 70 25.08 22.13 -28.24
CA THR A 70 25.38 23.12 -29.28
C THR A 70 26.63 23.93 -28.94
N ALA A 71 26.77 24.36 -27.68
CA ALA A 71 27.93 25.12 -27.23
C ALA A 71 29.25 24.34 -27.41
N VAL A 72 29.27 23.05 -27.07
CA VAL A 72 30.44 22.18 -27.32
C VAL A 72 30.75 22.07 -28.81
N GLY A 73 29.75 21.86 -29.67
CA GLY A 73 29.99 21.79 -31.12
C GLY A 73 30.57 23.08 -31.70
N LEU A 74 30.13 24.24 -31.20
CA LEU A 74 30.69 25.53 -31.58
C LEU A 74 32.13 25.70 -31.05
N LEU A 75 32.43 25.21 -29.86
CA LEU A 75 33.77 25.25 -29.27
C LEU A 75 34.75 24.35 -30.05
N GLU A 76 34.35 23.12 -30.38
CA GLU A 76 35.12 22.20 -31.23
C GLU A 76 35.43 22.84 -32.60
N ALA A 77 34.45 23.49 -33.22
CA ALA A 77 34.63 24.18 -34.51
C ALA A 77 35.57 25.38 -34.42
N ARG A 78 35.50 26.15 -33.32
CA ARG A 78 36.34 27.33 -33.09
C ARG A 78 37.81 26.96 -32.87
N ILE A 79 38.07 25.90 -32.11
CA ILE A 79 39.43 25.39 -31.87
C ILE A 79 39.97 24.65 -33.10
N GLY A 80 39.08 24.08 -33.91
CA GLY A 80 39.45 23.32 -35.12
C GLY A 80 39.96 21.91 -34.82
N SER A 81 39.88 21.46 -33.57
CA SER A 81 40.30 20.13 -33.12
C SER A 81 39.35 19.58 -32.06
N ARG A 82 38.55 18.57 -32.43
CA ARG A 82 37.68 17.82 -31.49
C ARG A 82 38.51 17.13 -30.42
N GLU A 83 39.66 16.57 -30.79
CA GLU A 83 40.55 15.86 -29.87
C GLU A 83 41.02 16.75 -28.72
N THR A 84 41.39 18.00 -29.00
CA THR A 84 41.87 18.94 -27.97
C THR A 84 40.79 19.23 -26.93
N VAL A 85 39.56 19.49 -27.38
CA VAL A 85 38.42 19.74 -26.47
C VAL A 85 38.11 18.50 -25.64
N ARG A 86 38.09 17.33 -26.27
CA ARG A 86 37.75 16.07 -25.60
C ARG A 86 38.83 15.58 -24.64
N ARG A 87 40.11 15.89 -24.90
CA ARG A 87 41.20 15.64 -23.94
C ARG A 87 41.03 16.48 -22.67
N ALA A 88 40.67 17.76 -22.80
CA ALA A 88 40.40 18.61 -21.64
C ALA A 88 39.27 18.05 -20.75
N MET A 89 38.27 17.38 -21.35
CA MET A 89 37.22 16.70 -20.56
C MET A 89 37.77 15.59 -19.66
N VAL A 90 38.83 14.88 -20.09
CA VAL A 90 39.42 13.78 -19.31
C VAL A 90 39.93 14.31 -17.97
N ASP A 91 40.58 15.47 -18.00
CA ASP A 91 41.15 16.12 -16.81
C ASP A 91 40.05 16.69 -15.91
N ILE A 92 39.00 17.29 -16.50
CA ILE A 92 37.85 17.83 -15.74
C ILE A 92 37.04 16.71 -15.07
N LEU A 93 36.89 15.57 -15.73
CA LEU A 93 36.06 14.45 -15.24
C LEU A 93 36.85 13.45 -14.37
N LEU A 94 37.97 13.87 -13.79
CA LEU A 94 38.68 13.08 -12.77
C LEU A 94 37.91 13.10 -11.45
N PRO A 95 37.38 11.96 -10.98
CA PRO A 95 36.61 11.93 -9.74
C PRO A 95 37.50 12.10 -8.51
N ASP A 96 37.01 12.85 -7.52
CA ASP A 96 37.61 12.87 -6.18
C ASP A 96 37.16 11.61 -5.40
N LEU A 97 37.95 10.55 -5.52
CA LEU A 97 37.72 9.29 -4.80
C LEU A 97 38.00 9.40 -3.28
N ALA A 98 38.68 10.45 -2.83
CA ALA A 98 38.92 10.69 -1.40
C ALA A 98 37.72 11.38 -0.74
N ALA A 99 36.84 11.99 -1.53
CA ALA A 99 35.62 12.61 -1.03
C ALA A 99 34.73 11.61 -0.29
N LYS A 100 34.11 12.09 0.79
CA LYS A 100 33.17 11.29 1.56
C LYS A 100 31.98 10.90 0.69
N ASP A 101 31.63 9.62 0.71
CA ASP A 101 30.48 9.06 -0.01
C ASP A 101 30.60 9.06 -1.56
N ALA A 102 31.78 9.34 -2.13
CA ALA A 102 32.03 9.46 -3.59
C ALA A 102 31.43 8.32 -4.43
N THR A 103 31.62 7.07 -4.01
CA THR A 103 31.18 5.87 -4.75
C THR A 103 29.87 5.27 -4.24
N THR A 104 29.36 5.75 -3.10
CA THR A 104 28.24 5.09 -2.41
C THR A 104 26.92 5.08 -3.19
N THR A 105 26.68 6.11 -4.01
CA THR A 105 25.49 6.15 -4.87
C THR A 105 25.60 5.13 -6.00
N HIS A 106 26.81 4.95 -6.55
CA HIS A 106 27.11 3.97 -7.59
C HIS A 106 26.93 2.54 -7.05
N GLU A 107 27.45 2.25 -5.86
CA GLU A 107 27.23 0.97 -5.15
C GLU A 107 25.74 0.68 -4.95
N ALA A 108 24.98 1.67 -4.50
CA ALA A 108 23.55 1.55 -4.27
C ALA A 108 22.77 1.31 -5.57
N LEU A 109 23.11 2.02 -6.64
CA LEU A 109 22.48 1.85 -7.96
C LEU A 109 22.83 0.50 -8.60
N LEU A 110 24.07 0.01 -8.45
CA LEU A 110 24.44 -1.34 -8.89
C LEU A 110 23.66 -2.43 -8.16
N THR A 111 23.44 -2.23 -6.85
CA THR A 111 22.62 -3.12 -6.04
C THR A 111 21.17 -3.11 -6.50
N LEU A 112 20.59 -1.94 -6.75
CA LEU A 112 19.21 -1.79 -7.22
C LEU A 112 19.03 -2.29 -8.66
N ALA A 113 20.01 -2.10 -9.53
CA ALA A 113 19.98 -2.54 -10.92
C ALA A 113 20.09 -4.07 -11.08
N ARG A 114 20.51 -4.79 -10.03
CA ARG A 114 20.59 -6.24 -10.04
C ARG A 114 19.21 -6.85 -9.77
N THR A 115 18.73 -7.65 -10.70
CA THR A 115 17.50 -8.41 -10.56
C THR A 115 17.68 -9.62 -9.64
N LYS A 116 16.59 -10.19 -9.13
CA LYS A 116 16.61 -11.45 -8.35
C LYS A 116 17.24 -12.62 -9.12
N GLY A 117 17.19 -12.59 -10.46
CA GLY A 117 17.82 -13.58 -11.33
C GLY A 117 19.34 -13.38 -11.52
N GLY A 118 19.93 -12.37 -10.88
CA GLY A 118 21.37 -12.09 -10.93
C GLY A 118 21.80 -11.13 -12.04
N ALA A 119 20.99 -10.93 -13.08
CA ALA A 119 21.30 -10.00 -14.17
C ALA A 119 21.25 -8.54 -13.70
N THR A 120 22.23 -7.75 -14.12
CA THR A 120 22.32 -6.30 -13.87
C THR A 120 21.81 -5.51 -15.07
N ARG A 121 20.94 -4.53 -14.82
CA ARG A 121 20.36 -3.66 -15.85
C ARG A 121 20.48 -2.20 -15.46
N LEU A 122 21.57 -1.55 -15.88
CA LEU A 122 21.83 -0.13 -15.64
C LEU A 122 22.25 0.56 -16.93
N ILE A 123 21.74 1.77 -17.15
CA ILE A 123 22.13 2.62 -18.27
C ILE A 123 22.67 3.92 -17.70
N THR A 124 23.71 4.47 -18.31
CA THR A 124 24.28 5.75 -17.93
C THR A 124 24.65 6.57 -19.17
N THR A 125 24.51 7.89 -19.05
CA THR A 125 25.04 8.88 -20.01
C THR A 125 26.35 9.50 -19.53
N ASN A 126 26.78 9.14 -18.31
CA ASN A 126 28.02 9.65 -17.75
C ASN A 126 29.20 8.97 -18.43
N PHE A 127 30.24 9.75 -18.69
CA PHE A 127 31.49 9.28 -19.27
C PHE A 127 32.48 8.76 -18.21
N ASP A 128 32.24 9.09 -16.94
CA ASP A 128 33.11 8.77 -15.83
C ASP A 128 33.20 7.26 -15.54
N ARG A 129 34.25 6.88 -14.80
CA ARG A 129 34.59 5.49 -14.50
C ARG A 129 34.14 5.06 -13.10
N LEU A 130 33.25 5.80 -12.43
CA LEU A 130 32.89 5.50 -11.04
C LEU A 130 32.22 4.12 -10.88
N PHE A 131 31.38 3.72 -11.83
CA PHE A 131 30.81 2.38 -11.84
C PHE A 131 31.87 1.28 -12.07
N GLN A 132 32.78 1.45 -13.03
CA GLN A 132 33.90 0.50 -13.26
C GLN A 132 34.76 0.39 -12.00
N HIS A 133 35.11 1.52 -11.40
CA HIS A 133 35.90 1.55 -10.17
C HIS A 133 35.25 0.74 -9.05
N VAL A 134 33.93 0.89 -8.84
CA VAL A 134 33.19 0.09 -7.85
C VAL A 134 33.17 -1.40 -8.23
N ILE A 135 32.94 -1.71 -9.50
CA ILE A 135 32.95 -3.10 -10.00
C ILE A 135 34.29 -3.77 -9.75
N ASP A 136 35.40 -3.11 -10.09
CA ASP A 136 36.75 -3.65 -9.96
C ASP A 136 37.17 -3.79 -8.50
N ARG A 137 36.88 -2.76 -7.69
CA ARG A 137 37.16 -2.76 -6.24
C ARG A 137 36.45 -3.90 -5.53
N ASP A 138 35.17 -4.12 -5.84
CA ASP A 138 34.33 -5.13 -5.18
C ASP A 138 34.32 -6.48 -5.92
N LYS A 139 35.09 -6.61 -7.02
CA LYS A 139 35.20 -7.81 -7.86
C LYS A 139 33.84 -8.34 -8.34
N LEU A 140 32.97 -7.43 -8.76
CA LEU A 140 31.64 -7.79 -9.26
C LEU A 140 31.74 -8.36 -10.67
N SER A 141 31.04 -9.46 -10.95
CA SER A 141 30.95 -10.03 -12.30
C SER A 141 29.91 -9.28 -13.14
N VAL A 142 30.17 -8.02 -13.46
CA VAL A 142 29.25 -7.15 -14.23
C VAL A 142 29.96 -6.65 -15.48
N GLY A 143 29.45 -7.02 -16.65
CA GLY A 143 29.95 -6.53 -17.93
C GLY A 143 29.53 -5.08 -18.21
N HIS A 144 30.16 -4.45 -19.20
CA HIS A 144 29.74 -3.15 -19.72
C HIS A 144 29.69 -3.15 -21.25
N PHE A 145 28.86 -2.28 -21.80
CA PHE A 145 28.73 -2.01 -23.22
C PHE A 145 28.81 -0.50 -23.43
N ALA A 146 29.61 -0.05 -24.40
CA ALA A 146 29.76 1.35 -24.72
C ALA A 146 29.34 1.64 -26.15
N ALA A 147 28.77 2.82 -26.37
CA ALA A 147 28.50 3.33 -27.70
C ALA A 147 29.77 3.30 -28.58
N PRO A 148 29.65 3.01 -29.89
CA PRO A 148 28.40 2.75 -30.62
C PRO A 148 27.92 1.28 -30.55
N LEU A 149 28.69 0.37 -29.94
CA LEU A 149 28.44 -1.07 -29.88
C LEU A 149 27.47 -1.43 -28.73
N LEU A 150 26.20 -1.04 -28.88
CA LEU A 150 25.16 -1.31 -27.90
C LEU A 150 24.51 -2.69 -28.08
N PRO A 151 24.15 -3.38 -26.98
CA PRO A 151 23.38 -4.61 -27.06
C PRO A 151 21.94 -4.31 -27.51
N VAL A 152 21.24 -5.30 -28.05
CA VAL A 152 19.81 -5.16 -28.36
C VAL A 152 19.02 -5.27 -27.05
N PRO A 153 18.29 -4.24 -26.59
CA PRO A 153 17.66 -4.23 -25.26
C PRO A 153 16.30 -4.94 -25.28
N LYS A 154 16.34 -6.22 -25.65
CA LYS A 154 15.26 -7.18 -25.38
C LYS A 154 15.47 -7.78 -23.99
N SER A 155 15.08 -9.05 -23.79
CA SER A 155 15.14 -9.74 -22.51
C SER A 155 16.53 -10.25 -22.08
N ARG A 156 17.60 -10.06 -22.87
CA ARG A 156 18.86 -10.83 -22.74
C ARG A 156 20.12 -10.06 -22.36
N TRP A 157 20.08 -8.74 -22.18
CA TRP A 157 21.29 -8.01 -21.82
C TRP A 157 21.52 -8.01 -20.31
N ASP A 158 22.80 -8.09 -19.94
CA ASP A 158 23.28 -8.16 -18.56
C ASP A 158 24.56 -7.33 -18.48
N GLY A 159 24.51 -6.21 -17.78
CA GLY A 159 25.63 -5.30 -17.61
C GLY A 159 25.22 -3.84 -17.44
N ILE A 160 26.19 -2.95 -17.67
CA ILE A 160 26.00 -1.50 -17.71
C ILE A 160 26.11 -1.01 -19.15
N VAL A 161 25.18 -0.18 -19.59
CA VAL A 161 25.23 0.44 -20.92
C VAL A 161 25.60 1.91 -20.83
N TYR A 162 26.70 2.27 -21.46
CA TYR A 162 27.20 3.64 -21.63
C TYR A 162 26.71 4.18 -22.97
N ILE A 163 25.53 4.78 -22.96
CA ILE A 163 24.88 5.20 -24.21
C ILE A 163 25.59 6.38 -24.87
N HIS A 164 26.43 7.13 -24.15
CA HIS A 164 27.23 8.22 -24.73
C HIS A 164 28.73 7.89 -24.83
N GLY A 165 29.11 6.66 -24.52
CA GLY A 165 30.51 6.23 -24.45
C GLY A 165 31.08 6.30 -23.03
N LEU A 166 32.28 5.73 -22.87
CA LEU A 166 32.98 5.56 -21.61
C LEU A 166 34.41 6.08 -21.77
N LEU A 167 34.88 6.94 -20.87
CA LEU A 167 36.27 7.37 -20.84
C LEU A 167 37.16 6.27 -20.26
N THR A 168 38.29 6.00 -20.91
CA THR A 168 39.35 5.12 -20.40
C THR A 168 40.44 5.93 -19.68
N GLU A 169 41.43 5.28 -19.06
CA GLU A 169 42.52 5.98 -18.34
C GLU A 169 43.40 6.83 -19.26
N ALA A 170 43.64 6.33 -20.46
CA ALA A 170 44.44 6.98 -21.47
C ALA A 170 43.72 6.82 -22.81
N PRO A 171 42.65 7.62 -23.05
CA PRO A 171 41.82 7.44 -24.22
C PRO A 171 42.60 7.83 -25.48
N THR A 172 42.50 6.95 -26.48
CA THR A 172 42.99 7.20 -27.83
C THR A 172 42.13 8.23 -28.54
N ALA A 173 42.67 8.88 -29.58
CA ALA A 173 41.90 9.84 -30.38
C ALA A 173 40.61 9.22 -30.96
N HIS A 174 40.66 7.92 -31.31
CA HIS A 174 39.49 7.19 -31.81
C HIS A 174 38.41 6.99 -30.75
N GLU A 175 38.79 6.60 -29.52
CA GLU A 175 37.83 6.45 -28.41
C GLU A 175 37.20 7.77 -28.02
N LEU A 176 37.97 8.87 -28.03
CA LEU A 176 37.44 10.21 -27.81
C LEU A 176 36.42 10.59 -28.88
N ASP A 177 36.67 10.26 -30.16
CA ASP A 177 35.76 10.60 -31.27
C ASP A 177 34.41 9.86 -31.20
N GLN A 178 34.37 8.70 -30.54
CA GLN A 178 33.14 7.92 -30.33
C GLN A 178 32.22 8.47 -29.24
N LEU A 179 32.69 9.40 -28.40
CA LEU A 179 31.88 10.01 -27.35
C LEU A 179 30.77 10.88 -27.93
N VAL A 180 29.59 10.83 -27.29
CA VAL A 180 28.45 11.67 -27.65
C VAL A 180 28.37 12.88 -26.72
N ILE A 181 28.92 14.02 -27.15
CA ILE A 181 28.90 15.25 -26.36
C ILE A 181 28.41 16.47 -27.14
N SER A 182 28.72 16.58 -28.44
CA SER A 182 28.33 17.74 -29.24
C SER A 182 27.01 17.49 -29.98
N SER A 183 26.36 18.57 -30.40
CA SER A 183 25.13 18.50 -31.22
C SER A 183 25.28 17.64 -32.48
N GLY A 184 26.48 17.62 -33.08
CA GLY A 184 26.82 16.73 -34.20
C GLY A 184 26.80 15.25 -33.80
N ASP A 185 27.35 14.91 -32.63
CA ASP A 185 27.35 13.55 -32.11
C ASP A 185 25.93 13.07 -31.78
N PHE A 186 25.12 13.94 -31.14
CA PHE A 186 23.72 13.63 -30.87
C PHE A 186 22.95 13.38 -32.18
N GLY A 187 23.20 14.19 -33.21
CA GLY A 187 22.65 13.98 -34.55
C GLY A 187 23.05 12.62 -35.13
N LEU A 188 24.32 12.23 -35.01
CA LEU A 188 24.80 10.94 -35.48
C LEU A 188 24.11 9.78 -34.72
N ALA A 189 24.13 9.84 -33.39
CA ALA A 189 23.65 8.80 -32.49
C ALA A 189 22.14 8.56 -32.55
N TYR A 190 21.34 9.64 -32.61
CA TYR A 190 19.88 9.57 -32.52
C TYR A 190 19.16 9.71 -33.88
N LEU A 191 19.75 10.40 -34.87
CA LEU A 191 19.05 10.71 -36.13
C LEU A 191 19.62 9.96 -37.34
N THR A 192 20.94 9.98 -37.54
CA THR A 192 21.60 9.43 -38.73
C THR A 192 21.85 7.94 -38.62
N GLU A 193 22.68 7.50 -37.66
CA GLU A 193 23.00 6.09 -37.43
C GLU A 193 21.98 5.41 -36.52
N ARG A 194 21.30 6.20 -35.67
CA ARG A 194 20.15 5.78 -34.85
C ARG A 194 20.44 4.66 -33.86
N TRP A 195 21.69 4.34 -33.55
CA TRP A 195 22.01 3.29 -32.59
C TRP A 195 21.45 3.62 -31.20
N ALA A 196 21.53 4.88 -30.76
CA ALA A 196 20.97 5.33 -29.47
C ALA A 196 19.44 5.32 -29.50
N ALA A 197 18.85 5.88 -30.56
CA ALA A 197 17.40 5.93 -30.72
C ALA A 197 16.76 4.53 -30.77
N ARG A 198 17.38 3.58 -31.46
CA ARG A 198 16.92 2.18 -31.52
C ARG A 198 17.00 1.49 -30.16
N PHE A 199 18.11 1.69 -29.45
CA PHE A 199 18.30 1.13 -28.11
C PHE A 199 17.22 1.65 -27.15
N VAL A 200 17.05 2.97 -27.10
CA VAL A 200 16.10 3.64 -26.23
C VAL A 200 14.65 3.28 -26.55
N GLY A 201 14.27 3.23 -27.84
CA GLY A 201 12.92 2.83 -28.24
C GLY A 201 12.54 1.42 -27.79
N GLU A 202 13.45 0.46 -27.94
CA GLU A 202 13.24 -0.92 -27.48
C GLU A 202 13.24 -1.04 -25.95
N LEU A 203 14.06 -0.23 -25.24
CA LEU A 203 14.06 -0.18 -23.78
C LEU A 203 12.68 0.21 -23.24
N PHE A 204 12.12 1.29 -23.78
CA PHE A 204 10.85 1.83 -23.32
C PHE A 204 9.67 0.87 -23.56
N ARG A 205 9.70 0.07 -24.62
CA ARG A 205 8.64 -0.90 -24.91
C ARG A 205 8.61 -2.07 -23.92
N ASN A 206 9.74 -2.41 -23.33
CA ASN A 206 9.91 -3.64 -22.55
C ASN A 206 10.13 -3.41 -21.05
N TYR A 207 10.49 -2.19 -20.64
CA TYR A 207 10.92 -1.89 -19.27
C TYR A 207 10.29 -0.60 -18.72
N VAL A 208 10.15 -0.56 -17.40
CA VAL A 208 9.85 0.67 -16.66
C VAL A 208 11.17 1.42 -16.44
N VAL A 209 11.25 2.67 -16.90
CA VAL A 209 12.51 3.44 -16.83
C VAL A 209 12.47 4.41 -15.66
N CYS A 210 13.53 4.43 -14.85
CA CYS A 210 13.68 5.34 -13.73
C CYS A 210 14.93 6.22 -13.92
N PHE A 211 14.73 7.51 -14.20
CA PHE A 211 15.78 8.50 -14.36
C PHE A 211 16.29 9.01 -13.01
N VAL A 212 17.61 8.94 -12.81
CA VAL A 212 18.29 9.36 -11.59
C VAL A 212 19.42 10.33 -11.96
N GLY A 213 19.44 11.52 -11.35
CA GLY A 213 20.47 12.52 -11.61
C GLY A 213 20.33 13.24 -12.96
N TYR A 214 19.10 13.34 -13.49
CA TYR A 214 18.77 14.05 -14.72
C TYR A 214 18.19 15.44 -14.45
N SER A 215 18.49 16.37 -15.35
CA SER A 215 17.82 17.66 -15.43
C SER A 215 16.73 17.63 -16.51
N LEU A 216 15.68 18.44 -16.36
CA LEU A 216 14.66 18.63 -17.39
C LEU A 216 15.26 19.11 -18.73
N ASN A 217 16.37 19.85 -18.69
CA ASN A 217 17.01 20.41 -19.88
C ASN A 217 18.04 19.47 -20.51
N ASP A 218 18.15 18.23 -20.04
CA ASP A 218 19.07 17.26 -20.62
C ASP A 218 18.69 16.95 -22.09
N PRO A 219 19.64 17.04 -23.04
CA PRO A 219 19.38 16.76 -24.45
C PRO A 219 18.78 15.37 -24.68
N VAL A 220 19.16 14.36 -23.89
CA VAL A 220 18.70 12.98 -24.05
C VAL A 220 17.18 12.91 -23.90
N LEU A 221 16.63 13.60 -22.89
CA LEU A 221 15.19 13.60 -22.65
C LEU A 221 14.42 14.22 -23.82
N ARG A 222 14.97 15.23 -24.49
CA ARG A 222 14.35 15.85 -25.69
C ARG A 222 14.20 14.82 -26.81
N TYR A 223 15.29 14.13 -27.16
CA TYR A 223 15.26 13.10 -28.21
C TYR A 223 14.37 11.91 -27.84
N MET A 224 14.33 11.54 -26.56
CA MET A 224 13.44 10.50 -26.03
C MET A 224 11.96 10.86 -26.15
N THR A 225 11.57 12.07 -25.75
CA THR A 225 10.16 12.50 -25.78
C THR A 225 9.63 12.55 -27.21
N ASP A 226 10.46 12.98 -28.17
CA ASP A 226 10.08 13.04 -29.58
C ASP A 226 9.87 11.64 -30.16
N ALA A 227 10.74 10.68 -29.81
CA ALA A 227 10.60 9.28 -30.21
C ALA A 227 9.31 8.64 -29.66
N LEU A 228 8.99 8.89 -28.38
CA LEU A 228 7.78 8.37 -27.74
C LEU A 228 6.50 9.03 -28.27
N ALA A 229 6.54 10.33 -28.59
CA ALA A 229 5.44 11.04 -29.22
C ALA A 229 5.10 10.43 -30.60
N ALA A 230 6.11 10.01 -31.36
CA ALA A 230 5.91 9.34 -32.64
C ALA A 230 5.25 7.95 -32.49
N ASP A 231 5.63 7.16 -31.49
CA ASP A 231 5.04 5.83 -31.26
C ASP A 231 3.59 5.92 -30.75
N ARG A 232 3.24 6.97 -29.98
CA ARG A 232 1.85 7.24 -29.57
C ARG A 232 0.91 7.49 -30.74
N LEU A 233 1.37 8.19 -31.78
CA LEU A 233 0.57 8.41 -33.00
C LEU A 233 0.23 7.09 -33.71
N ARG A 234 0.96 6.00 -33.42
CA ARG A 234 0.69 4.65 -33.93
C ARG A 234 -0.20 3.80 -33.01
N GLY A 235 -0.70 4.37 -31.91
CA GLY A 235 -1.59 3.69 -30.97
C GLY A 235 -0.90 2.74 -30.00
N GLU A 236 0.43 2.81 -29.85
CA GLU A 236 1.17 2.03 -28.85
C GLU A 236 0.90 2.57 -27.42
N ALA A 237 0.84 1.67 -26.45
CA ALA A 237 0.66 2.04 -25.05
C ALA A 237 1.87 2.87 -24.57
N SER A 238 1.61 3.93 -23.82
CA SER A 238 2.69 4.76 -23.30
C SER A 238 3.42 4.04 -22.15
N PRO A 239 4.75 3.96 -22.20
CA PRO A 239 5.51 3.35 -21.13
C PRO A 239 5.48 4.22 -19.87
N GLU A 240 5.47 3.58 -18.71
CA GLU A 240 5.61 4.27 -17.43
C GLU A 240 7.08 4.65 -17.21
N MET A 241 7.32 5.96 -17.11
CA MET A 241 8.65 6.51 -16.84
C MET A 241 8.60 7.31 -15.55
N PHE A 242 9.64 7.18 -14.73
CA PHE A 242 9.79 7.90 -13.48
C PHE A 242 11.07 8.74 -13.51
N ALA A 243 11.06 9.92 -12.91
CA ALA A 243 12.29 10.71 -12.75
C ALA A 243 12.36 11.37 -11.39
N PHE A 244 13.51 11.28 -10.73
CA PHE A 244 13.77 12.06 -9.51
C PHE A 244 14.02 13.52 -9.88
N GLY A 245 13.10 14.40 -9.47
CA GLY A 245 13.16 15.83 -9.75
C GLY A 245 13.34 16.64 -8.47
N SER A 246 14.37 17.49 -8.41
CA SER A 246 14.53 18.43 -7.30
C SER A 246 13.71 19.70 -7.54
N TYR A 247 13.18 20.29 -6.46
CA TYR A 247 12.50 21.59 -6.52
C TYR A 247 13.01 22.55 -5.44
N LYS A 248 12.87 23.86 -5.71
CA LYS A 248 13.27 24.96 -4.82
C LYS A 248 12.04 25.71 -4.31
N ARG A 249 11.91 25.84 -2.99
CA ARG A 249 10.84 26.59 -2.31
C ARG A 249 9.42 26.15 -2.74
N THR A 250 8.81 26.85 -3.68
CA THR A 250 7.38 26.75 -4.06
C THR A 250 7.16 26.36 -5.52
N ASN A 251 8.21 26.06 -6.30
CA ASN A 251 8.06 25.68 -7.71
C ASN A 251 7.72 24.18 -7.92
N GLU A 252 7.27 23.48 -6.88
CA GLU A 252 6.96 22.05 -6.92
C GLU A 252 5.92 21.72 -8.00
N GLU A 253 4.81 22.46 -8.05
CA GLU A 253 3.75 22.23 -9.05
C GLU A 253 4.22 22.51 -10.47
N GLN A 254 5.00 23.58 -10.66
CA GLN A 254 5.56 23.93 -11.97
C GLN A 254 6.46 22.80 -12.50
N ILE A 255 7.43 22.37 -11.68
CA ILE A 255 8.35 21.29 -12.05
C ILE A 255 7.59 19.97 -12.27
N SER A 256 6.55 19.71 -11.46
CA SER A 256 5.67 18.54 -11.66
C SER A 256 5.02 18.55 -13.04
N ASN A 257 4.48 19.71 -13.44
CA ASN A 257 3.83 19.87 -14.74
C ASN A 257 4.82 19.76 -15.91
N GLU A 258 6.04 20.30 -15.76
CA GLU A 258 7.10 20.20 -16.78
C GLU A 258 7.52 18.74 -17.03
N TRP A 259 7.70 17.92 -15.98
CA TRP A 259 7.97 16.49 -16.13
C TRP A 259 6.78 15.73 -16.73
N ARG A 260 5.56 16.03 -16.28
CA ARG A 260 4.33 15.39 -16.81
C ARG A 260 4.09 15.75 -18.28
N ALA A 261 4.44 16.96 -18.72
CA ALA A 261 4.38 17.36 -20.12
C ALA A 261 5.29 16.49 -21.01
N LYS A 262 6.40 16.01 -20.45
CA LYS A 262 7.31 15.03 -21.08
C LYS A 262 6.87 13.57 -20.89
N ASN A 263 5.67 13.35 -20.38
CA ASN A 263 5.13 12.03 -20.05
C ASN A 263 5.95 11.25 -19.01
N VAL A 264 6.67 11.95 -18.14
CA VAL A 264 7.43 11.33 -17.06
C VAL A 264 6.71 11.60 -15.75
N VAL A 265 6.56 10.58 -14.91
CA VAL A 265 6.00 10.70 -13.57
C VAL A 265 7.10 11.22 -12.64
N PRO A 266 6.98 12.47 -12.14
CA PRO A 266 8.02 13.04 -11.31
C PRO A 266 7.97 12.49 -9.88
N ILE A 267 9.12 12.12 -9.34
CA ILE A 267 9.36 11.79 -7.95
C ILE A 267 10.06 13.00 -7.33
N LEU A 268 9.26 13.94 -6.84
CA LEU A 268 9.76 15.24 -6.41
C LEU A 268 10.37 15.18 -5.00
N TYR A 269 11.45 15.94 -4.83
CA TYR A 269 12.07 16.14 -3.52
C TYR A 269 12.62 17.56 -3.39
N LYS A 270 12.63 18.08 -2.16
CA LYS A 270 13.18 19.40 -1.87
C LYS A 270 14.69 19.38 -2.06
N GLU A 271 15.21 20.32 -2.83
CA GLU A 271 16.65 20.44 -3.07
C GLU A 271 17.41 20.76 -1.77
N SER A 272 18.39 19.91 -1.46
CA SER A 272 19.38 20.12 -0.40
C SER A 272 20.77 20.28 -1.03
N VAL A 273 21.75 20.74 -0.26
CA VAL A 273 23.15 20.84 -0.73
C VAL A 273 23.59 19.50 -1.31
N GLY A 274 24.04 19.51 -2.57
CA GLY A 274 24.49 18.34 -3.32
C GLY A 274 23.43 17.23 -3.46
N HIS A 275 22.14 17.55 -3.44
CA HIS A 275 21.04 16.57 -3.47
C HIS A 275 21.16 15.43 -2.42
N SER A 276 21.75 15.73 -1.26
CA SER A 276 22.04 14.73 -0.21
C SER A 276 20.85 13.84 0.19
N ASN A 277 19.61 14.34 0.15
CA ASN A 277 18.42 13.54 0.45
C ASN A 277 18.14 12.47 -0.62
N LEU A 278 18.40 12.75 -1.89
CA LEU A 278 18.28 11.77 -2.98
C LEU A 278 19.28 10.63 -2.77
N HIS A 279 20.56 10.97 -2.60
CA HIS A 279 21.62 9.97 -2.42
C HIS A 279 21.39 9.10 -1.19
N LYS A 280 20.95 9.69 -0.06
CA LYS A 280 20.56 8.93 1.14
C LYS A 280 19.37 7.99 0.89
N THR A 281 18.38 8.44 0.12
CA THR A 281 17.20 7.64 -0.23
C THR A 281 17.58 6.44 -1.07
N ILE A 282 18.37 6.64 -2.15
CA ILE A 282 18.84 5.55 -3.01
C ILE A 282 19.64 4.53 -2.21
N ARG A 283 20.52 5.00 -1.30
CA ARG A 283 21.28 4.12 -0.41
C ARG A 283 20.38 3.30 0.53
N SER A 284 19.38 3.94 1.15
CA SER A 284 18.44 3.28 2.05
C SER A 284 17.57 2.26 1.30
N TRP A 285 17.13 2.60 0.09
CA TRP A 285 16.40 1.70 -0.79
C TRP A 285 17.25 0.48 -1.18
N ALA A 286 18.50 0.70 -1.60
CA ALA A 286 19.43 -0.38 -1.94
C ALA A 286 19.70 -1.34 -0.78
N ASN A 287 19.92 -0.80 0.44
CA ASN A 287 20.12 -1.60 1.64
C ASN A 287 18.88 -2.45 1.95
N THR A 288 17.68 -1.86 1.87
CA THR A 288 16.42 -2.57 2.09
C THR A 288 16.25 -3.70 1.09
N TYR A 289 16.55 -3.44 -0.19
CA TYR A 289 16.45 -4.44 -1.25
C TYR A 289 17.45 -5.58 -1.08
N ARG A 290 18.71 -5.27 -0.78
CA ARG A 290 19.78 -6.26 -0.54
C ARG A 290 19.44 -7.19 0.63
N ASP A 291 18.90 -6.64 1.70
CA ASP A 291 18.57 -7.40 2.91
C ASP A 291 17.26 -8.21 2.73
N GLY A 292 16.53 -8.00 1.62
CA GLY A 292 15.36 -8.75 1.20
C GLY A 292 14.29 -8.80 2.29
N VAL A 293 13.90 -10.01 2.68
CA VAL A 293 12.91 -10.26 3.73
C VAL A 293 13.31 -9.58 5.06
N ARG A 294 14.60 -9.66 5.45
CA ARG A 294 15.10 -9.05 6.68
C ARG A 294 15.01 -7.52 6.64
N GLY A 295 15.18 -6.93 5.45
CA GLY A 295 14.99 -5.50 5.23
C GLY A 295 13.55 -5.06 5.51
N LYS A 296 12.57 -5.80 4.97
CA LYS A 296 11.14 -5.56 5.22
C LYS A 296 10.78 -5.77 6.70
N GLU A 297 11.30 -6.82 7.33
CA GLU A 297 11.11 -7.07 8.77
C GLU A 297 11.65 -5.93 9.64
N ARG A 298 12.81 -5.35 9.29
CA ARG A 298 13.37 -4.20 10.01
C ARG A 298 12.48 -2.97 9.90
N ILE A 299 11.96 -2.70 8.71
CA ILE A 299 11.01 -1.60 8.47
C ILE A 299 9.77 -1.76 9.35
N VAL A 300 9.24 -2.98 9.47
CA VAL A 300 8.09 -3.28 10.34
C VAL A 300 8.41 -2.94 11.80
N VAL A 301 9.58 -3.35 12.31
CA VAL A 301 9.98 -3.06 13.69
C VAL A 301 10.13 -1.55 13.91
N ASP A 302 10.82 -0.85 13.02
CA ASP A 302 11.04 0.60 13.12
C ASP A 302 9.70 1.37 13.09
N CYS A 303 8.78 0.98 12.20
CA CYS A 303 7.46 1.61 12.09
C CYS A 303 6.56 1.25 13.29
N ALA A 304 6.62 0.02 13.80
CA ALA A 304 5.84 -0.40 14.96
C ALA A 304 6.20 0.40 16.22
N LEU A 305 7.49 0.74 16.39
CA LEU A 305 7.97 1.57 17.50
C LEU A 305 7.58 3.05 17.37
N ALA A 306 7.58 3.60 16.15
CA ALA A 306 7.23 5.01 15.92
C ALA A 306 5.72 5.28 16.07
N GLY A 307 4.89 4.29 15.73
CA GLY A 307 3.43 4.38 15.73
C GLY A 307 2.85 5.18 14.53
N PRO A 308 1.56 5.01 14.21
CA PRO A 308 0.95 5.62 13.03
C PRO A 308 0.72 7.13 13.21
N LEU A 309 0.52 7.60 14.45
CA LEU A 309 0.32 9.02 14.78
C LEU A 309 1.57 9.89 14.52
N SER A 310 2.76 9.29 14.54
CA SER A 310 4.01 9.95 14.22
C SER A 310 4.26 10.07 12.71
N SER A 311 3.37 9.50 11.88
CA SER A 311 3.47 9.54 10.41
C SER A 311 3.17 10.93 9.90
N THR A 312 4.12 11.49 9.16
CA THR A 312 3.97 12.81 8.50
C THR A 312 4.14 12.64 7.00
N LYS A 313 3.72 13.63 6.19
CA LYS A 313 4.00 13.65 4.75
C LYS A 313 5.50 13.60 4.40
N GLN A 314 6.36 13.89 5.37
CA GLN A 314 7.82 13.93 5.26
C GLN A 314 8.50 12.70 5.86
N ASP A 315 7.73 11.85 6.56
CA ASP A 315 8.17 10.62 7.21
C ASP A 315 7.00 9.61 7.21
N ASP A 316 6.79 9.00 6.05
CA ASP A 316 5.67 8.09 5.76
C ASP A 316 5.90 6.70 6.41
N PHE A 317 5.62 6.58 7.72
CA PHE A 317 5.66 5.29 8.43
C PHE A 317 4.52 4.36 7.98
N VAL A 318 3.35 4.92 7.67
CA VAL A 318 2.18 4.14 7.27
C VAL A 318 2.41 3.44 5.93
N GLY A 319 2.85 4.16 4.90
CA GLY A 319 3.17 3.58 3.60
C GLY A 319 4.28 2.53 3.67
N ARG A 320 5.33 2.77 4.46
CA ARG A 320 6.41 1.79 4.70
C ARG A 320 5.90 0.50 5.34
N MET A 321 5.04 0.62 6.36
CA MET A 321 4.46 -0.54 7.05
C MET A 321 3.60 -1.38 6.10
N LEU A 322 2.71 -0.74 5.36
CA LEU A 322 1.83 -1.40 4.39
C LEU A 322 2.61 -2.08 3.28
N TRP A 323 3.64 -1.40 2.80
CA TRP A 323 4.53 -1.95 1.79
C TRP A 323 5.17 -3.25 2.27
N ALA A 324 5.75 -3.22 3.48
CA ALA A 324 6.42 -4.37 4.09
C ALA A 324 5.48 -5.53 4.42
N ILE A 325 4.30 -5.26 5.02
CA ILE A 325 3.36 -6.31 5.48
C ILE A 325 2.73 -7.06 4.30
N SER A 326 2.49 -6.39 3.19
CA SER A 326 1.84 -6.98 2.02
C SER A 326 2.81 -7.81 1.15
N ASP A 327 3.93 -8.25 1.72
CA ASP A 327 4.83 -9.20 1.08
C ASP A 327 4.19 -10.59 1.01
N GLN A 328 4.30 -11.24 -0.15
CA GLN A 328 3.63 -12.52 -0.42
C GLN A 328 4.06 -13.65 0.53
N GLN A 329 5.30 -13.59 1.08
CA GLN A 329 5.79 -14.62 2.01
C GLN A 329 5.22 -14.47 3.42
N GLY A 330 4.64 -13.30 3.76
CA GLY A 330 4.02 -13.04 5.06
C GLY A 330 4.95 -12.99 6.26
N SER A 331 6.28 -13.07 6.07
CA SER A 331 7.29 -12.98 7.14
C SER A 331 7.29 -11.63 7.86
N ALA A 332 7.15 -10.54 7.12
CA ALA A 332 7.01 -9.20 7.67
C ALA A 332 5.71 -9.05 8.51
N ALA A 333 4.61 -9.64 8.02
CA ALA A 333 3.33 -9.68 8.75
C ALA A 333 3.45 -10.50 10.05
N LYS A 334 4.17 -11.64 10.01
CA LYS A 334 4.50 -12.43 11.20
C LYS A 334 5.28 -11.61 12.22
N ARG A 335 6.33 -10.91 11.76
CA ARG A 335 7.18 -10.09 12.63
C ARG A 335 6.39 -8.95 13.28
N PHE A 336 5.44 -8.36 12.57
CA PHE A 336 4.51 -7.36 13.10
C PHE A 336 3.63 -7.96 14.20
N ALA A 337 2.99 -9.10 13.94
CA ALA A 337 2.07 -9.73 14.87
C ALA A 337 2.75 -10.24 16.16
N GLU A 338 3.98 -10.72 16.05
CA GLU A 338 4.80 -11.22 17.17
C GLU A 338 5.59 -10.11 17.89
N HIS A 339 5.55 -8.86 17.41
CA HIS A 339 6.33 -7.77 18.01
C HIS A 339 5.93 -7.54 19.47
N THR A 340 6.91 -7.20 20.31
CA THR A 340 6.74 -7.04 21.75
C THR A 340 7.38 -5.71 22.19
N PRO A 341 6.60 -4.76 22.74
CA PRO A 341 5.16 -4.81 23.00
C PRO A 341 4.30 -4.86 21.71
N ALA A 342 3.06 -5.34 21.83
CA ALA A 342 2.14 -5.43 20.70
C ALA A 342 1.90 -4.05 20.04
N PRO A 343 1.96 -3.93 18.70
CA PRO A 343 1.64 -2.68 18.02
C PRO A 343 0.22 -2.22 18.34
N THR A 344 -0.02 -0.91 18.50
CA THR A 344 -1.31 -0.33 18.93
C THR A 344 -2.42 -0.56 17.91
N LEU A 345 -3.68 -0.62 18.36
CA LEU A 345 -4.84 -0.84 17.49
C LEU A 345 -5.06 0.28 16.46
N ASP A 346 -4.44 1.46 16.64
CA ASP A 346 -4.49 2.59 15.69
C ASP A 346 -4.07 2.22 14.26
N TRP A 347 -3.26 1.17 14.09
CA TRP A 347 -2.89 0.63 12.78
C TRP A 347 -4.07 0.06 11.99
N LEU A 348 -5.15 -0.37 12.67
CA LEU A 348 -6.31 -1.02 12.07
C LEU A 348 -7.01 -0.11 11.05
N GLN A 349 -7.16 1.19 11.35
CA GLN A 349 -7.80 2.13 10.42
C GLN A 349 -7.05 2.16 9.08
N HIS A 350 -5.72 2.19 9.14
CA HIS A 350 -4.86 2.26 7.96
C HIS A 350 -4.83 0.95 7.18
N PHE A 351 -4.99 -0.20 7.84
CA PHE A 351 -5.13 -1.49 7.17
C PHE A 351 -6.50 -1.66 6.48
N CYS A 352 -7.52 -0.96 6.97
CA CYS A 352 -8.87 -1.00 6.42
C CYS A 352 -9.13 0.02 5.31
N GLU A 353 -8.24 1.00 5.08
CA GLU A 353 -8.39 1.97 4.00
C GLU A 353 -8.35 1.29 2.61
N ASP A 354 -9.38 1.55 1.79
CA ASP A 354 -9.53 1.04 0.43
C ASP A 354 -8.57 1.74 -0.57
N ARG A 355 -7.27 1.51 -0.40
CA ARG A 355 -6.21 2.13 -1.22
C ARG A 355 -5.82 1.31 -2.45
N TYR A 356 -5.93 0.00 -2.38
CA TYR A 356 -5.46 -0.89 -3.45
C TYR A 356 -6.43 -0.95 -4.62
N ARG A 357 -5.88 -1.11 -5.83
CA ARG A 357 -6.61 -1.10 -7.10
C ARG A 357 -6.34 -2.37 -7.91
N HIS A 358 -6.96 -2.45 -9.10
CA HIS A 358 -6.79 -3.57 -10.04
C HIS A 358 -5.31 -3.89 -10.37
N THR A 359 -4.43 -2.89 -10.42
CA THR A 359 -2.99 -3.07 -10.64
C THR A 359 -2.27 -3.80 -9.51
N ASP A 360 -2.84 -3.77 -8.30
CA ASP A 360 -2.21 -4.31 -7.09
C ASP A 360 -2.65 -5.76 -6.80
N LEU A 361 -3.55 -6.32 -7.61
CA LEU A 361 -4.01 -7.72 -7.49
C LEU A 361 -2.87 -8.76 -7.53
N PRO A 362 -1.87 -8.67 -8.43
CA PRO A 362 -0.77 -9.65 -8.50
C PRO A 362 -0.02 -9.81 -7.17
N ARG A 363 0.08 -8.74 -6.40
CA ARG A 363 0.77 -8.72 -5.10
C ARG A 363 0.14 -9.66 -4.09
N PHE A 364 -1.19 -9.79 -4.13
CA PHE A 364 -1.96 -10.67 -3.26
C PHE A 364 -2.18 -12.06 -3.88
N GLY A 365 -1.42 -12.40 -4.93
CA GLY A 365 -1.54 -13.68 -5.63
C GLY A 365 -2.80 -13.81 -6.48
N VAL A 366 -3.45 -12.69 -6.83
CA VAL A 366 -4.64 -12.67 -7.66
C VAL A 366 -4.25 -12.22 -9.07
N GLU A 367 -4.52 -13.06 -10.07
CA GLU A 367 -4.28 -12.68 -11.46
C GLU A 367 -5.32 -11.63 -11.91
N PRO A 368 -4.87 -10.45 -12.38
CA PRO A 368 -5.79 -9.42 -12.86
C PRO A 368 -6.40 -9.81 -14.21
N ASP A 369 -7.69 -9.51 -14.39
CA ASP A 369 -8.33 -9.62 -15.71
C ASP A 369 -7.67 -8.65 -16.72
N ARG A 370 -7.67 -9.02 -18.00
CA ARG A 370 -7.12 -8.23 -19.10
C ARG A 370 -7.79 -6.86 -19.24
N ARG A 371 -9.06 -6.75 -18.84
CA ARG A 371 -9.78 -5.48 -18.83
C ARG A 371 -9.61 -4.80 -17.46
N PRO A 372 -8.96 -3.62 -17.40
CA PRO A 372 -8.79 -2.92 -16.14
C PRO A 372 -10.14 -2.47 -15.60
N ASN A 373 -10.42 -2.80 -14.33
CA ASN A 373 -11.60 -2.31 -13.64
C ASN A 373 -11.23 -1.09 -12.76
N PRO A 374 -11.52 0.14 -13.18
CA PRO A 374 -11.15 1.33 -12.44
C PRO A 374 -11.97 1.54 -11.16
N LYS A 375 -13.09 0.83 -10.98
CA LYS A 375 -13.95 0.92 -9.81
C LYS A 375 -13.52 -0.01 -8.67
N LEU A 376 -12.68 -1.00 -8.97
CA LEU A 376 -12.21 -1.95 -7.96
C LEU A 376 -11.31 -1.22 -6.96
N LYS A 377 -11.74 -1.20 -5.71
CA LYS A 377 -10.97 -0.75 -4.57
C LYS A 377 -11.08 -1.78 -3.45
N PHE A 378 -9.99 -2.04 -2.78
CA PHE A 378 -9.94 -2.99 -1.69
C PHE A 378 -8.84 -2.61 -0.69
N SER A 379 -8.86 -3.26 0.48
CA SER A 379 -7.96 -2.96 1.60
C SER A 379 -7.14 -4.20 2.00
N LEU A 380 -6.25 -4.06 2.98
CA LEU A 380 -5.43 -5.18 3.44
C LEU A 380 -6.29 -6.24 4.14
N THR A 381 -7.29 -5.80 4.90
CA THR A 381 -8.21 -6.66 5.69
C THR A 381 -9.41 -7.15 4.89
N ARG A 382 -9.71 -6.53 3.74
CA ARG A 382 -10.79 -6.95 2.84
C ARG A 382 -10.28 -6.94 1.40
N ARG A 383 -9.84 -8.10 0.93
CA ARG A 383 -9.30 -8.29 -0.42
C ARG A 383 -9.86 -9.53 -1.11
N PRO A 384 -9.83 -9.60 -2.45
CA PRO A 384 -10.14 -10.82 -3.18
C PRO A 384 -9.17 -11.95 -2.79
N SER A 385 -9.69 -13.16 -2.64
CA SER A 385 -8.88 -14.34 -2.37
C SER A 385 -8.17 -14.82 -3.64
N PRO A 386 -6.90 -15.26 -3.56
CA PRO A 386 -6.24 -15.94 -4.66
C PRO A 386 -6.98 -17.22 -5.03
N TYR A 387 -6.83 -17.68 -6.28
CA TYR A 387 -7.53 -18.86 -6.80
C TYR A 387 -7.35 -20.12 -5.93
N SER A 388 -6.17 -20.30 -5.32
CA SER A 388 -5.86 -21.44 -4.45
C SER A 388 -6.62 -21.44 -3.12
N LEU A 389 -7.10 -20.29 -2.65
CA LEU A 389 -7.81 -20.11 -1.37
C LEU A 389 -9.29 -19.76 -1.57
N ALA A 390 -9.70 -19.54 -2.81
CA ALA A 390 -11.06 -19.19 -3.16
C ALA A 390 -11.99 -20.42 -3.01
N PRO A 391 -13.22 -20.25 -2.50
CA PRO A 391 -14.19 -21.33 -2.49
C PRO A 391 -14.56 -21.72 -3.93
N LEU A 392 -14.89 -22.99 -4.14
CA LEU A 392 -15.34 -23.47 -5.44
C LEU A 392 -16.65 -22.78 -5.84
N MET A 393 -16.74 -22.33 -7.09
CA MET A 393 -17.98 -21.85 -7.66
C MET A 393 -18.92 -23.05 -7.84
N SER A 394 -19.97 -23.13 -7.02
CA SER A 394 -20.89 -24.26 -7.00
C SER A 394 -22.34 -23.79 -6.97
N ILE A 395 -23.21 -24.53 -7.65
CA ILE A 395 -24.67 -24.36 -7.59
C ILE A 395 -25.19 -24.69 -6.18
N VAL A 396 -24.52 -25.61 -5.48
CA VAL A 396 -24.78 -25.97 -4.09
C VAL A 396 -23.60 -25.52 -3.25
N HIS A 397 -23.82 -24.55 -2.36
CA HIS A 397 -22.78 -23.99 -1.50
C HIS A 397 -22.80 -24.68 -0.12
N ASP A 398 -21.64 -25.15 0.33
CA ASP A 398 -21.46 -25.81 1.64
C ASP A 398 -21.29 -24.82 2.80
N GLY A 399 -21.54 -23.53 2.57
CA GLY A 399 -21.30 -22.47 3.56
C GLY A 399 -19.81 -22.14 3.79
N ALA A 400 -18.89 -22.87 3.17
CA ALA A 400 -17.46 -22.66 3.31
C ALA A 400 -17.03 -21.26 2.81
N ALA A 401 -16.54 -20.44 3.73
CA ALA A 401 -15.91 -19.17 3.43
C ALA A 401 -14.51 -19.36 2.79
N GLY A 402 -14.00 -18.32 2.13
CA GLY A 402 -12.63 -18.31 1.61
C GLY A 402 -11.60 -18.44 2.73
N GLN A 403 -10.51 -19.16 2.47
CA GLN A 403 -9.42 -19.33 3.44
C GLN A 403 -8.58 -18.04 3.56
N MET A 404 -8.02 -17.82 4.74
CA MET A 404 -7.07 -16.72 4.97
C MET A 404 -5.70 -17.08 4.43
N ASP A 405 -5.05 -16.14 3.75
CA ASP A 405 -3.63 -16.27 3.43
C ASP A 405 -2.75 -15.98 4.65
N GLY A 406 -1.45 -16.26 4.54
CA GLY A 406 -0.52 -16.10 5.66
C GLY A 406 -0.52 -14.68 6.26
N VAL A 407 -0.59 -13.65 5.41
CA VAL A 407 -0.64 -12.26 5.86
C VAL A 407 -1.92 -12.00 6.66
N MET A 408 -3.09 -12.45 6.18
CA MET A 408 -4.36 -12.31 6.90
C MET A 408 -4.35 -13.08 8.21
N SER A 409 -3.78 -14.29 8.26
CA SER A 409 -3.65 -15.06 9.50
C SER A 409 -2.80 -14.34 10.54
N TYR A 410 -1.69 -13.70 10.16
CA TYR A 410 -0.86 -12.94 11.10
C TYR A 410 -1.55 -11.64 11.55
N ILE A 411 -2.27 -10.96 10.67
CA ILE A 411 -3.10 -9.80 11.07
C ILE A 411 -4.18 -10.24 12.05
N ALA A 412 -4.86 -11.37 11.78
CA ALA A 412 -5.82 -11.96 12.70
C ALA A 412 -5.19 -12.29 14.06
N GLN A 413 -3.98 -12.86 14.08
CA GLN A 413 -3.22 -13.12 15.31
C GLN A 413 -2.95 -11.82 16.08
N TRP A 414 -2.55 -10.76 15.40
CA TRP A 414 -2.35 -9.46 16.04
C TRP A 414 -3.65 -8.92 16.66
N LEU A 415 -4.80 -9.05 15.99
CA LEU A 415 -6.10 -8.64 16.53
C LEU A 415 -6.46 -9.41 17.81
N THR A 416 -6.10 -10.70 17.93
CA THR A 416 -6.30 -11.47 19.18
C THR A 416 -5.47 -10.97 20.37
N ARG A 417 -4.54 -10.02 20.17
CA ARG A 417 -3.76 -9.39 21.25
C ARG A 417 -4.41 -8.11 21.78
N HIS A 418 -5.56 -7.72 21.23
CA HIS A 418 -6.33 -6.51 21.59
C HIS A 418 -7.78 -6.83 21.97
N LEU A 419 -8.04 -8.00 22.56
CA LEU A 419 -9.39 -8.46 22.89
C LEU A 419 -10.11 -7.59 23.93
N ASP A 420 -9.40 -6.79 24.72
CA ASP A 420 -10.00 -5.87 25.69
C ASP A 420 -10.39 -4.50 25.11
N ASP A 421 -10.07 -4.22 23.83
CA ASP A 421 -10.36 -2.93 23.22
C ASP A 421 -11.78 -2.92 22.59
N PRO A 422 -12.71 -2.04 23.05
CA PRO A 422 -14.05 -1.94 22.49
C PRO A 422 -14.07 -1.53 21.01
N ALA A 423 -13.08 -0.78 20.54
CA ALA A 423 -13.00 -0.32 19.16
C ALA A 423 -12.90 -1.50 18.17
N LEU A 424 -12.28 -2.60 18.58
CA LEU A 424 -12.18 -3.82 17.77
C LEU A 424 -13.55 -4.47 17.54
N VAL A 425 -14.36 -4.60 18.59
CA VAL A 425 -15.71 -5.19 18.51
C VAL A 425 -16.64 -4.29 17.71
N LEU A 426 -16.56 -2.97 17.90
CA LEU A 426 -17.32 -1.99 17.10
C LEU A 426 -16.95 -2.05 15.62
N TRP A 427 -15.65 -2.20 15.31
CA TRP A 427 -15.19 -2.38 13.94
C TRP A 427 -15.75 -3.67 13.32
N LEU A 428 -15.68 -4.81 14.02
CA LEU A 428 -16.26 -6.07 13.57
C LEU A 428 -17.77 -5.96 13.34
N ALA A 429 -18.50 -5.31 14.24
CA ALA A 429 -19.92 -5.06 14.10
C ALA A 429 -20.24 -4.18 12.87
N SER A 430 -19.41 -3.17 12.59
CA SER A 430 -19.57 -2.30 11.42
C SER A 430 -19.42 -3.05 10.07
N LEU A 431 -18.64 -4.14 10.06
CA LEU A 431 -18.41 -4.99 8.90
C LEU A 431 -19.42 -6.13 8.73
N GLY A 432 -20.40 -6.24 9.63
CA GLY A 432 -21.46 -7.26 9.56
C GLY A 432 -21.50 -8.19 10.76
N GLY A 433 -20.59 -8.08 11.74
CA GLY A 433 -20.69 -8.79 13.01
C GLY A 433 -20.57 -10.32 12.96
N GLN A 434 -20.30 -10.90 11.79
CA GLN A 434 -20.02 -12.32 11.59
C GLN A 434 -18.52 -12.53 11.40
N LEU A 435 -17.90 -13.37 12.24
CA LEU A 435 -16.51 -13.77 12.06
C LEU A 435 -16.42 -14.87 11.02
N GLY A 436 -15.35 -14.85 10.22
CA GLY A 436 -14.95 -16.04 9.48
C GLY A 436 -14.51 -17.15 10.45
N GLU A 437 -14.79 -18.40 10.10
CA GLU A 437 -14.52 -19.59 10.93
C GLU A 437 -13.08 -19.62 11.47
N SER A 438 -12.09 -19.33 10.62
CA SER A 438 -10.68 -19.34 11.02
C SER A 438 -10.36 -18.32 12.11
N PHE A 439 -10.95 -17.13 12.03
CA PHE A 439 -10.71 -16.09 13.04
C PHE A 439 -11.50 -16.33 14.31
N ALA A 440 -12.74 -16.84 14.21
CA ALA A 440 -13.51 -17.29 15.37
C ALA A 440 -12.73 -18.32 16.19
N TRP A 441 -12.18 -19.34 15.52
CA TRP A 441 -11.34 -20.35 16.16
C TRP A 441 -10.10 -19.76 16.85
N MET A 442 -9.43 -18.77 16.24
CA MET A 442 -8.28 -18.10 16.85
C MET A 442 -8.66 -17.32 18.11
N VAL A 443 -9.82 -16.63 18.10
CA VAL A 443 -10.33 -15.90 19.26
C VAL A 443 -10.69 -16.87 20.39
N GLU A 444 -11.42 -17.96 20.09
CA GLU A 444 -11.77 -18.99 21.09
C GLU A 444 -10.53 -19.60 21.74
N ARG A 445 -9.55 -20.02 20.93
CA ARG A 445 -8.30 -20.59 21.44
C ARG A 445 -7.56 -19.63 22.36
N GLN A 446 -7.58 -18.34 22.04
CA GLN A 446 -6.92 -17.32 22.85
C GLN A 446 -7.68 -17.07 24.17
N LEU A 447 -9.01 -17.04 24.14
CA LEU A 447 -9.84 -16.92 25.35
C LEU A 447 -9.63 -18.13 26.28
N GLU A 448 -9.56 -19.35 25.74
CA GLU A 448 -9.24 -20.56 26.51
C GLU A 448 -7.85 -20.52 27.12
N ALA A 449 -6.85 -20.04 26.37
CA ALA A 449 -5.48 -19.90 26.88
C ALA A 449 -5.43 -18.90 28.04
N ILE A 450 -6.13 -17.76 27.93
CA ILE A 450 -6.24 -16.76 29.00
C ILE A 450 -6.96 -17.36 30.22
N ALA A 451 -8.05 -18.10 30.02
CA ALA A 451 -8.76 -18.74 31.12
C ALA A 451 -7.89 -19.75 31.88
N LYS A 452 -7.04 -20.53 31.18
CA LYS A 452 -6.08 -21.44 31.80
C LYS A 452 -5.01 -20.69 32.60
N LEU A 453 -4.52 -19.56 32.10
CA LEU A 453 -3.56 -18.72 32.81
C LEU A 453 -4.16 -18.11 34.08
N GLU A 454 -5.43 -17.68 34.04
CA GLU A 454 -6.13 -17.16 35.21
C GLU A 454 -6.39 -18.25 36.26
N GLN A 455 -6.74 -19.47 35.83
CA GLN A 455 -6.94 -20.62 36.73
C GLN A 455 -5.66 -21.09 37.40
N ALA A 456 -4.50 -20.92 36.74
CA ALA A 456 -3.20 -21.30 37.30
C ALA A 456 -2.66 -20.30 38.34
N GLU A 457 -3.32 -19.14 38.53
CA GLU A 457 -2.93 -18.05 39.45
C GLU A 457 -1.46 -17.61 39.34
N ASN A 458 -0.81 -17.83 38.19
CA ASN A 458 0.60 -17.51 37.99
C ASN A 458 0.77 -16.00 37.68
N VAL A 459 0.86 -15.20 38.74
CA VAL A 459 0.96 -13.74 38.68
C VAL A 459 2.11 -13.26 37.79
N ASP A 460 3.25 -13.97 37.76
CA ASP A 460 4.41 -13.60 36.95
C ASP A 460 4.20 -13.80 35.45
N GLU A 461 3.45 -14.83 35.06
CA GLU A 461 3.09 -15.07 33.66
C GLU A 461 2.00 -14.12 33.18
N ILE A 462 1.03 -13.80 34.05
CA ILE A 462 0.00 -12.79 33.76
C ILE A 462 0.63 -11.40 33.58
N ASN A 463 1.57 -11.02 34.45
CA ASN A 463 2.27 -9.74 34.33
C ASN A 463 3.16 -9.69 33.08
N ARG A 464 3.85 -10.79 32.73
CA ARG A 464 4.58 -10.90 31.47
C ARG A 464 3.65 -10.77 30.26
N PHE A 465 2.49 -11.41 30.28
CA PHE A 465 1.51 -11.31 29.21
C PHE A 465 0.97 -9.89 29.06
N LYS A 466 0.63 -9.22 30.16
CA LYS A 466 0.20 -7.81 30.16
C LYS A 466 1.28 -6.86 29.65
N ALA A 467 2.55 -7.11 29.99
CA ALA A 467 3.67 -6.33 29.47
C ALA A 467 3.86 -6.51 27.95
N GLN A 468 3.58 -7.71 27.42
CA GLN A 468 3.64 -8.00 25.99
C GLN A 468 2.42 -7.48 25.23
N SER A 469 1.24 -7.54 25.83
CA SER A 469 -0.05 -7.20 25.23
C SER A 469 -0.92 -6.48 26.26
N PRO A 470 -0.82 -5.14 26.33
CA PRO A 470 -1.55 -4.34 27.33
C PRO A 470 -3.05 -4.59 27.31
N ASN A 471 -3.64 -4.73 26.11
CA ASN A 471 -5.08 -4.94 25.89
C ASN A 471 -5.43 -6.41 25.56
N GLY A 472 -4.54 -7.35 25.89
CA GLY A 472 -4.71 -8.75 25.49
C GLY A 472 -5.68 -9.55 26.37
N ILE A 473 -5.89 -9.15 27.63
CA ILE A 473 -6.75 -9.86 28.59
C ILE A 473 -8.11 -9.14 28.66
N PRO A 474 -9.19 -9.72 28.13
CA PRO A 474 -10.49 -9.08 28.15
C PRO A 474 -11.11 -9.05 29.55
N ARG A 475 -11.60 -7.88 29.96
CA ARG A 475 -12.46 -7.65 31.12
C ARG A 475 -13.77 -8.43 30.98
N ALA A 476 -14.48 -8.63 32.09
CA ALA A 476 -15.73 -9.40 32.13
C ALA A 476 -16.77 -8.91 31.10
N ALA A 477 -16.94 -7.58 30.96
CA ALA A 477 -17.83 -6.98 29.97
C ALA A 477 -17.43 -7.34 28.53
N MET A 478 -16.14 -7.29 28.21
CA MET A 478 -15.63 -7.67 26.88
C MET A 478 -15.80 -9.16 26.60
N ARG A 479 -15.64 -10.05 27.61
CA ARG A 479 -15.92 -11.49 27.44
C ARG A 479 -17.37 -11.76 27.07
N THR A 480 -18.31 -10.99 27.62
CA THR A 480 -19.73 -11.09 27.23
C THR A 480 -19.92 -10.68 25.76
N LEU A 481 -19.32 -9.57 25.33
CA LEU A 481 -19.39 -9.16 23.92
C LEU A 481 -18.78 -10.21 22.97
N TRP A 482 -17.63 -10.79 23.31
CA TRP A 482 -17.01 -11.84 22.51
C TRP A 482 -17.87 -13.11 22.45
N ARG A 483 -18.53 -13.50 23.55
CA ARG A 483 -19.48 -14.63 23.54
C ARG A 483 -20.67 -14.38 22.61
N LEU A 484 -21.23 -13.17 22.63
CA LEU A 484 -22.32 -12.79 21.72
C LEU A 484 -21.88 -12.78 20.26
N LEU A 485 -20.65 -12.34 20.00
CA LEU A 485 -20.08 -12.26 18.66
C LEU A 485 -19.77 -13.65 18.09
N LEU A 486 -19.16 -14.54 18.89
CA LEU A 486 -18.88 -15.95 18.54
C LEU A 486 -20.17 -16.77 18.37
N ALA A 487 -21.18 -16.52 19.20
CA ALA A 487 -22.51 -17.11 19.04
C ALA A 487 -23.29 -16.54 17.85
N GLY A 488 -22.69 -15.59 17.11
CA GLY A 488 -23.30 -14.95 15.96
C GLY A 488 -24.59 -14.23 16.33
N ARG A 489 -24.70 -13.61 17.51
CA ARG A 489 -25.90 -12.88 17.98
C ARG A 489 -25.88 -11.39 17.64
N ILE A 490 -24.80 -10.88 17.06
CA ILE A 490 -24.73 -9.51 16.56
C ILE A 490 -25.46 -9.41 15.22
N LYS A 491 -26.25 -8.35 15.03
CA LYS A 491 -27.00 -8.12 13.78
C LYS A 491 -26.06 -7.59 12.70
N ALA A 492 -26.00 -8.29 11.56
CA ALA A 492 -25.26 -7.86 10.38
C ALA A 492 -26.00 -6.74 9.64
N ARG A 493 -25.26 -5.73 9.15
CA ARG A 493 -25.82 -4.75 8.20
C ARG A 493 -26.08 -5.44 6.85
N GLY A 494 -27.34 -5.44 6.40
CA GLY A 494 -27.70 -5.92 5.06
C GLY A 494 -28.11 -7.40 4.98
N GLN A 495 -28.37 -8.07 6.10
CA GLN A 495 -29.20 -9.29 6.07
C GLN A 495 -30.64 -8.88 5.76
N ASN A 496 -30.92 -8.57 4.49
CA ASN A 496 -32.27 -8.42 3.99
C ASN A 496 -32.89 -9.82 3.95
N PHE A 497 -33.44 -10.25 5.08
CA PHE A 497 -34.37 -11.35 5.04
C PHE A 497 -35.58 -10.88 4.23
N ASP A 498 -35.86 -11.59 3.14
CA ASP A 498 -36.96 -11.26 2.24
C ASP A 498 -38.29 -11.67 2.89
N VAL A 499 -38.74 -10.82 3.82
CA VAL A 499 -40.05 -10.92 4.49
C VAL A 499 -41.16 -11.00 3.45
N TYR A 500 -41.03 -10.29 2.33
CA TYR A 500 -42.01 -10.33 1.24
C TYR A 500 -42.05 -11.69 0.55
N GLN A 501 -40.89 -12.34 0.34
CA GLN A 501 -40.86 -13.72 -0.16
C GLN A 501 -41.51 -14.69 0.83
N TRP A 502 -41.28 -14.51 2.14
CA TRP A 502 -41.95 -15.31 3.15
C TRP A 502 -43.48 -15.12 3.11
N MET A 503 -43.95 -13.86 3.05
CA MET A 503 -45.37 -13.52 2.93
C MET A 503 -46.00 -14.13 1.67
N ALA A 504 -45.34 -14.04 0.52
CA ALA A 504 -45.81 -14.62 -0.73
C ALA A 504 -45.97 -16.14 -0.64
N GLN A 505 -45.03 -16.83 0.03
CA GLN A 505 -45.11 -18.27 0.28
C GLN A 505 -46.23 -18.62 1.26
N PHE A 506 -46.43 -17.80 2.30
CA PHE A 506 -47.51 -17.98 3.27
C PHE A 506 -48.90 -17.83 2.61
N HIS A 507 -49.09 -16.83 1.75
CA HIS A 507 -50.36 -16.65 1.01
C HIS A 507 -50.66 -17.79 0.04
N ARG A 508 -49.62 -18.36 -0.58
CA ARG A 508 -49.78 -19.44 -1.56
C ARG A 508 -50.02 -20.81 -0.90
N ASP A 509 -49.23 -21.14 0.12
CA ASP A 509 -49.11 -22.50 0.64
C ASP A 509 -49.66 -22.65 2.08
N GLY A 510 -50.01 -21.54 2.75
CA GLY A 510 -50.44 -21.52 4.16
C GLY A 510 -49.28 -21.73 5.16
N LEU A 511 -49.59 -21.92 6.45
CA LEU A 511 -48.57 -22.17 7.47
C LEU A 511 -48.05 -23.62 7.39
N THR A 512 -46.95 -23.82 6.67
CA THR A 512 -46.20 -25.08 6.70
C THR A 512 -45.15 -25.07 7.82
N THR A 513 -44.67 -26.24 8.24
CA THR A 513 -43.62 -26.34 9.29
C THR A 513 -42.33 -25.63 8.88
N SER A 514 -41.94 -25.66 7.61
CA SER A 514 -40.76 -24.96 7.10
C SER A 514 -40.93 -23.44 7.14
N LEU A 515 -42.11 -22.92 6.77
CA LEU A 515 -42.41 -21.49 6.89
C LEU A 515 -42.46 -21.02 8.35
N ARG A 516 -42.99 -21.86 9.26
CA ARG A 516 -42.95 -21.59 10.71
C ARG A 516 -41.52 -21.48 11.22
N LEU A 517 -40.65 -22.44 10.89
CA LEU A 517 -39.23 -22.41 11.30
C LEU A 517 -38.50 -21.20 10.71
N ARG A 518 -38.75 -20.89 9.43
CA ARG A 518 -38.19 -19.70 8.78
C ARG A 518 -38.65 -18.40 9.47
N LEU A 519 -39.92 -18.30 9.88
CA LEU A 519 -40.42 -17.15 10.64
C LEU A 519 -39.80 -17.08 12.05
N ARG A 520 -39.55 -18.22 12.70
CA ARG A 520 -38.79 -18.24 13.97
C ARG A 520 -37.39 -17.66 13.81
N ASP A 521 -36.71 -17.96 12.71
CA ASP A 521 -35.39 -17.38 12.41
C ASP A 521 -35.47 -15.86 12.19
N LEU A 522 -36.56 -15.37 11.57
CA LEU A 522 -36.83 -13.92 11.41
C LEU A 522 -37.12 -13.21 12.73
N LEU A 523 -37.78 -13.90 13.66
CA LEU A 523 -38.12 -13.38 14.99
C LEU A 523 -36.99 -13.56 16.01
N THR A 524 -35.85 -14.14 15.61
CA THR A 524 -34.73 -14.35 16.53
C THR A 524 -34.14 -13.01 16.96
N PRO A 525 -33.93 -12.77 18.27
CA PRO A 525 -33.33 -11.52 18.75
C PRO A 525 -31.83 -11.48 18.46
N ARG A 526 -31.36 -10.27 18.14
CA ARG A 526 -29.96 -9.93 17.84
C ARG A 526 -29.60 -8.61 18.52
N VAL A 527 -28.31 -8.38 18.69
CA VAL A 527 -27.78 -7.15 19.30
C VAL A 527 -27.17 -6.26 18.22
N THR A 528 -27.54 -4.98 18.20
CA THR A 528 -26.85 -3.95 17.42
C THR A 528 -25.92 -3.17 18.33
N LEU A 529 -24.67 -2.97 17.92
CA LEU A 529 -23.67 -2.24 18.69
C LEU A 529 -23.39 -0.88 18.04
N ARG A 530 -23.24 0.16 18.87
CA ARG A 530 -22.97 1.55 18.47
C ARG A 530 -21.91 2.15 19.38
N LYS A 531 -21.21 3.16 18.85
CA LYS A 531 -20.23 3.91 19.65
C LYS A 531 -20.96 4.65 20.78
N SER A 532 -20.46 4.52 22.01
CA SER A 532 -21.02 5.17 23.20
C SER A 532 -21.00 6.70 23.06
N LEU A 533 -22.11 7.36 23.42
CA LEU A 533 -22.24 8.83 23.36
C LEU A 533 -21.37 9.56 24.40
N ARG A 534 -20.93 8.89 25.48
CA ARG A 534 -20.05 9.48 26.51
C ARG A 534 -18.61 9.68 26.02
N ASP A 535 -18.19 8.87 25.05
CA ASP A 535 -16.87 8.93 24.42
C ASP A 535 -16.65 10.22 23.59
N MET A 536 -17.72 11.02 23.37
CA MET A 536 -17.62 12.36 22.78
C MET A 536 -17.34 13.48 23.79
N ARG A 537 -17.43 13.24 25.11
CA ARG A 537 -17.40 14.32 26.10
C ARG A 537 -16.20 14.37 27.03
N ASP A 538 -15.46 13.30 27.30
CA ASP A 538 -14.22 13.41 28.09
C ASP A 538 -13.26 12.22 27.85
N SER A 539 -11.97 12.51 27.68
CA SER A 539 -10.86 11.55 27.64
C SER A 539 -10.39 11.21 29.06
N PHE A 540 -11.07 10.27 29.73
CA PHE A 540 -10.56 9.67 30.97
C PHE A 540 -10.22 8.19 30.75
N GLU A 541 -9.11 7.74 31.36
CA GLU A 541 -8.72 6.33 31.36
C GLU A 541 -9.84 5.45 31.94
N PRO A 542 -10.12 4.29 31.33
CA PRO A 542 -11.22 3.44 31.75
C PRO A 542 -10.92 2.80 33.12
N ARG A 543 -11.87 2.91 34.07
CA ARG A 543 -11.74 2.33 35.41
C ARG A 543 -12.02 0.82 35.36
N GLN A 544 -11.28 0.03 36.15
CA GLN A 544 -11.60 -1.39 36.34
C GLN A 544 -13.00 -1.53 36.95
N GLY A 545 -13.94 -2.09 36.18
CA GLY A 545 -15.33 -2.32 36.62
C GLY A 545 -16.41 -1.52 35.88
N GLU A 546 -16.08 -0.82 34.79
CA GLU A 546 -17.08 -0.13 33.96
C GLU A 546 -18.19 -1.08 33.46
N ALA A 547 -19.43 -0.59 33.56
CA ALA A 547 -20.60 -1.32 33.10
C ALA A 547 -20.58 -1.42 31.57
N LEU A 548 -21.16 -2.49 31.00
CA LEU A 548 -21.14 -2.75 29.55
C LEU A 548 -21.62 -1.55 28.70
N LYS A 549 -22.65 -0.83 29.19
CA LYS A 549 -23.20 0.39 28.56
C LYS A 549 -22.25 1.59 28.54
N GLU A 550 -21.22 1.61 29.38
CA GLU A 550 -20.23 2.68 29.39
C GLU A 550 -19.23 2.50 28.23
N LEU A 551 -18.93 1.24 27.87
CA LEU A 551 -18.02 0.87 26.79
C LEU A 551 -18.67 0.94 25.40
N VAL A 552 -19.87 0.37 25.26
CA VAL A 552 -20.57 0.25 23.97
C VAL A 552 -22.05 0.50 24.19
N ASP A 553 -22.65 1.32 23.33
CA ASP A 553 -24.10 1.49 23.30
C ASP A 553 -24.71 0.36 22.48
N TRP A 554 -25.85 -0.18 22.92
CA TRP A 554 -26.41 -1.37 22.30
C TRP A 554 -27.94 -1.37 22.36
N ASP A 555 -28.56 -1.93 21.31
CA ASP A 555 -30.00 -2.16 21.25
C ASP A 555 -30.28 -3.62 20.86
N VAL A 556 -31.25 -4.25 21.51
CA VAL A 556 -31.78 -5.56 21.10
C VAL A 556 -32.83 -5.37 20.02
N VAL A 557 -32.60 -5.98 18.87
CA VAL A 557 -33.42 -5.84 17.66
C VAL A 557 -33.71 -7.24 17.10
N LEU A 558 -34.88 -7.42 16.49
CA LEU A 558 -35.17 -8.66 15.77
C LEU A 558 -34.34 -8.76 14.47
N VAL A 559 -34.13 -9.98 14.00
CA VAL A 559 -33.53 -10.21 12.67
C VAL A 559 -34.34 -9.50 11.58
N MET A 560 -35.66 -9.60 11.67
CA MET A 560 -36.61 -8.92 10.79
C MET A 560 -36.54 -7.40 10.94
N ASP A 561 -36.36 -6.71 9.82
CA ASP A 561 -36.48 -5.25 9.75
C ASP A 561 -37.95 -4.84 9.60
N HIS A 562 -38.34 -3.72 10.21
CA HIS A 562 -39.69 -3.15 10.12
C HIS A 562 -40.81 -4.13 10.52
N ALA A 563 -40.56 -4.93 11.56
CA ALA A 563 -41.41 -6.05 11.96
C ALA A 563 -42.87 -5.63 12.20
N HIS A 564 -43.09 -4.46 12.83
CA HIS A 564 -44.43 -3.92 13.07
C HIS A 564 -45.23 -3.65 11.78
N SER A 565 -44.61 -3.02 10.78
CA SER A 565 -45.31 -2.67 9.52
C SER A 565 -45.70 -3.92 8.74
N SER A 566 -44.76 -4.87 8.64
CA SER A 566 -44.93 -6.13 7.93
C SER A 566 -46.00 -7.03 8.57
N LEU A 567 -46.03 -7.11 9.91
CA LEU A 567 -47.01 -7.92 10.61
C LEU A 567 -48.38 -7.25 10.71
N THR A 568 -48.47 -5.92 10.60
CA THR A 568 -49.76 -5.21 10.52
C THR A 568 -50.54 -5.61 9.25
N GLU A 569 -49.86 -5.78 8.13
CA GLU A 569 -50.45 -6.26 6.88
C GLU A 569 -50.95 -7.72 7.04
N LEU A 570 -50.15 -8.57 7.67
CA LEU A 570 -50.51 -9.97 7.95
C LEU A 570 -51.69 -10.10 8.92
N ARG A 571 -51.80 -9.25 9.94
CA ARG A 571 -52.91 -9.24 10.92
C ARG A 571 -54.29 -9.09 10.27
N GLN A 572 -54.37 -8.50 9.07
CA GLN A 572 -55.62 -8.32 8.33
C GLN A 572 -56.05 -9.60 7.57
N THR A 573 -55.16 -10.58 7.42
CA THR A 573 -55.43 -11.80 6.65
C THR A 573 -56.12 -12.86 7.51
N PRO A 574 -57.23 -13.49 7.05
CA PRO A 574 -57.94 -14.51 7.82
C PRO A 574 -57.10 -15.77 8.07
N GLN A 575 -56.20 -16.13 7.15
CA GLN A 575 -55.26 -17.25 7.31
C GLN A 575 -54.27 -17.02 8.47
N TRP A 576 -53.86 -15.78 8.72
CA TRP A 576 -52.96 -15.42 9.82
C TRP A 576 -53.62 -15.62 11.18
N LYS A 577 -54.91 -15.30 11.32
CA LYS A 577 -55.67 -15.50 12.56
C LYS A 577 -55.78 -16.98 12.97
N VAL A 578 -55.76 -17.89 12.00
CA VAL A 578 -55.76 -19.34 12.24
C VAL A 578 -54.35 -19.86 12.53
N ALA A 579 -53.33 -19.25 11.92
CA ALA A 579 -51.92 -19.61 12.08
C ALA A 579 -51.31 -19.16 13.42
N LEU A 580 -51.71 -17.99 13.93
CA LEU A 580 -51.10 -17.35 15.10
C LEU A 580 -51.09 -18.24 16.37
N PRO A 581 -52.18 -18.94 16.77
CA PRO A 581 -52.15 -19.81 17.95
C PRO A 581 -51.15 -20.96 17.84
N LEU A 582 -50.87 -21.44 16.62
CA LEU A 582 -49.92 -22.52 16.36
C LEU A 582 -48.46 -22.05 16.49
N MET A 583 -48.23 -20.74 16.51
CA MET A 583 -46.92 -20.09 16.61
C MET A 583 -46.61 -19.54 18.00
N LEU A 584 -47.56 -19.62 18.94
CA LEU A 584 -47.44 -19.05 20.28
C LEU A 584 -46.17 -19.53 21.01
N HIS A 585 -45.83 -20.82 20.87
CA HIS A 585 -44.62 -21.37 21.48
C HIS A 585 -43.33 -20.76 20.90
N ASP A 586 -43.28 -20.55 19.59
CA ASP A 586 -42.11 -19.98 18.90
C ASP A 586 -41.94 -18.48 19.25
N VAL A 587 -43.04 -17.72 19.33
CA VAL A 587 -43.05 -16.30 19.73
C VAL A 587 -42.65 -16.14 21.20
N HIS A 588 -43.21 -16.96 22.10
CA HIS A 588 -42.80 -16.97 23.51
C HIS A 588 -41.33 -17.36 23.68
N GLY A 589 -40.83 -18.30 22.88
CA GLY A 589 -39.41 -18.66 22.85
C GLY A 589 -38.53 -17.47 22.47
N ALA A 590 -38.89 -16.77 21.39
CA ALA A 590 -38.16 -15.57 20.97
C ALA A 590 -38.20 -14.43 22.01
N LEU A 591 -39.34 -14.26 22.70
CA LEU A 591 -39.46 -13.27 23.77
C LEU A 591 -38.56 -13.62 24.96
N ARG A 592 -38.54 -14.89 25.36
CA ARG A 592 -37.65 -15.37 26.41
C ARG A 592 -36.18 -15.17 26.02
N ASP A 593 -35.80 -15.55 24.81
CA ASP A 593 -34.44 -15.34 24.30
C ASP A 593 -34.05 -13.85 24.30
N THR A 594 -35.02 -12.95 24.04
CA THR A 594 -34.82 -11.50 24.09
C THR A 594 -34.50 -11.03 25.51
N LEU A 595 -35.28 -11.49 26.50
CA LEU A 595 -35.08 -11.14 27.91
C LEU A 595 -33.79 -11.75 28.47
N ASP A 596 -33.46 -12.99 28.09
CA ASP A 596 -32.22 -13.65 28.47
C ASP A 596 -30.98 -12.91 27.91
N LEU A 597 -31.07 -12.39 26.67
CA LEU A 597 -30.02 -11.51 26.11
C LEU A 597 -29.93 -10.16 26.85
N MET A 598 -31.05 -9.54 27.19
CA MET A 598 -31.07 -8.30 27.99
C MET A 598 -30.46 -8.51 29.37
N ARG A 599 -30.68 -9.68 29.97
CA ARG A 599 -30.06 -10.08 31.24
C ARG A 599 -28.56 -10.25 31.10
N GLU A 600 -28.10 -10.94 30.05
CA GLU A 600 -26.66 -11.13 29.81
C GLU A 600 -25.93 -9.80 29.58
N LEU A 601 -26.60 -8.83 28.97
CA LEU A 601 -26.08 -7.47 28.74
C LEU A 601 -26.24 -6.52 29.95
N GLY A 602 -26.94 -6.95 31.00
CA GLY A 602 -27.11 -6.21 32.26
C GLY A 602 -28.22 -5.16 32.28
N GLU A 603 -29.20 -5.20 31.38
CA GLU A 603 -30.40 -4.34 31.42
C GLU A 603 -31.58 -4.93 32.21
N ALA A 604 -31.60 -6.25 32.39
CA ALA A 604 -32.64 -6.95 33.13
C ALA A 604 -32.01 -7.81 34.23
N ASP A 605 -32.65 -7.85 35.39
CA ASP A 605 -32.31 -8.77 36.47
C ASP A 605 -33.56 -9.57 36.90
N ASP A 606 -33.43 -10.45 37.90
CA ASP A 606 -34.55 -11.26 38.39
C ASP A 606 -35.70 -10.44 39.01
N ARG A 607 -35.55 -9.11 39.16
CA ARG A 607 -36.46 -8.20 39.87
C ARG A 607 -36.89 -6.97 39.06
N SER A 608 -36.22 -6.68 37.95
CA SER A 608 -36.39 -5.46 37.16
C SER A 608 -36.13 -5.76 35.68
N ASP A 609 -37.13 -5.48 34.85
CA ASP A 609 -36.99 -5.39 33.40
C ASP A 609 -37.41 -3.99 32.92
N LEU A 610 -37.02 -3.63 31.69
CA LEU A 610 -37.46 -2.39 31.06
C LEU A 610 -38.80 -2.55 30.32
N GLY A 611 -39.50 -3.67 30.52
CA GLY A 611 -40.76 -4.00 29.83
C GLY A 611 -41.83 -2.95 30.06
N MET A 612 -41.96 -2.45 31.29
CA MET A 612 -42.92 -1.40 31.66
C MET A 612 -42.67 -0.06 30.95
N TRP A 613 -41.44 0.22 30.53
CA TRP A 613 -41.07 1.45 29.81
C TRP A 613 -41.23 1.30 28.30
N HIS A 614 -40.93 0.13 27.76
CA HIS A 614 -41.01 -0.15 26.32
C HIS A 614 -42.42 -0.55 25.87
N MET A 615 -43.21 -1.18 26.74
CA MET A 615 -44.61 -1.55 26.51
C MET A 615 -45.45 -1.28 27.77
N PRO A 616 -45.97 -0.05 27.94
CA PRO A 616 -46.75 0.32 29.13
C PRO A 616 -48.11 -0.40 29.26
N SER A 617 -48.64 -0.94 28.17
CA SER A 617 -49.92 -1.66 28.13
C SER A 617 -49.84 -2.87 27.21
N VAL A 618 -50.30 -4.02 27.69
CA VAL A 618 -50.45 -5.25 26.88
C VAL A 618 -51.61 -5.11 25.87
N SER A 619 -52.62 -4.30 26.20
CA SER A 619 -53.71 -3.97 25.26
C SER A 619 -53.29 -2.82 24.32
N PRO A 620 -53.82 -2.76 23.08
CA PRO A 620 -53.55 -1.67 22.15
C PRO A 620 -53.83 -0.31 22.80
N HIS A 621 -52.78 0.48 23.02
CA HIS A 621 -52.87 1.77 23.69
C HIS A 621 -51.99 2.79 22.98
N TRP A 622 -52.39 4.06 22.96
CA TRP A 622 -51.65 5.13 22.28
C TRP A 622 -50.23 5.36 22.83
N GLN A 623 -49.95 4.85 24.04
CA GLN A 623 -48.62 4.88 24.67
C GLN A 623 -47.68 3.78 24.15
N ASN A 624 -48.20 2.75 23.47
CA ASN A 624 -47.38 1.73 22.81
C ASN A 624 -46.85 2.34 21.51
N ARG A 625 -45.69 2.99 21.59
CA ARG A 625 -45.12 3.74 20.46
C ARG A 625 -44.37 2.87 19.45
N GLY A 626 -44.23 1.56 19.72
CA GLY A 626 -43.60 0.60 18.80
C GLY A 626 -42.14 0.94 18.44
N PHE A 627 -41.43 1.66 19.33
CA PHE A 627 -40.06 2.12 19.04
C PHE A 627 -39.04 0.98 18.96
N ASN A 628 -39.28 -0.11 19.69
CA ASN A 628 -38.42 -1.28 19.72
C ASN A 628 -39.15 -2.48 19.10
N ASP A 629 -38.61 -3.02 18.00
CA ASP A 629 -39.25 -4.10 17.23
C ASP A 629 -39.54 -5.37 18.03
N TRP A 630 -38.78 -5.65 19.09
CA TRP A 630 -39.00 -6.84 19.93
C TRP A 630 -40.29 -6.78 20.75
N THR A 631 -40.83 -5.58 21.00
CA THR A 631 -42.11 -5.41 21.74
C THR A 631 -43.30 -6.04 21.01
N LEU A 632 -43.18 -6.22 19.70
CA LEU A 632 -44.11 -6.99 18.89
C LEU A 632 -44.34 -8.42 19.40
N LEU A 633 -43.33 -9.05 20.01
CA LEU A 633 -43.44 -10.41 20.55
C LEU A 633 -44.40 -10.49 21.75
N ILE A 634 -44.71 -9.36 22.38
CA ILE A 634 -45.69 -9.26 23.49
C ILE A 634 -47.10 -8.97 22.95
N GLU A 635 -47.20 -8.26 21.83
CA GLU A 635 -48.47 -7.90 21.16
C GLU A 635 -49.07 -9.03 20.31
N SER A 636 -48.25 -10.01 19.92
CA SER A 636 -48.61 -11.12 19.04
C SER A 636 -49.28 -12.25 19.81
#